data_AF-Q0EY44-F1
#
_entry.id   AF-Q0EY44-F1
#
_cell.length_a   1.000
_cell.length_b   1.000
_cell.length_c   1.000
_cell.angle_alpha   90.00
_cell.angle_beta   90.00
_cell.angle_gamma   90.00
#
_symmetry.space_group_name_H-M   'P 1'
#
loop_
_entity.id
_entity.type
_entity.pdbx_description
1 polymer ?
#
loop_
_entity_poly.entity_id
_entity_poly.type
_entity_poly.pdbx_seq_one_letter_code
_entity_poly.pdbx_strand_id
1 'polypeptide(L)'
;MLATNRERSALDSESDTRLSPAQYEDVVRTMIHRENEVINHRVNWLTAVQGLLFAALGFSWGKVGVEPFVVLLCCVGISMALIMLLALHAATQAMKRLYEWWEVNKPSDYAGPDVIGLPLLKSKLSRNFGPWIFIPILFIVAWFIVWYIKG
;
A
#
# COMPACT_ATOMS: atom_id res chain seq x y z
N MET A 1 -19.26 -16.84 50.77
CA MET A 1 -18.02 -16.32 50.15
C MET A 1 -18.39 -15.14 49.29
N LEU A 2 -18.34 -13.92 49.84
CA LEU A 2 -18.63 -12.68 49.13
C LEU A 2 -17.30 -12.14 48.62
N ALA A 3 -17.11 -12.13 47.30
CA ALA A 3 -15.96 -11.44 46.69
C ALA A 3 -15.95 -9.99 47.18
N THR A 4 -14.78 -9.53 47.62
CA THR A 4 -14.62 -8.19 48.19
C THR A 4 -14.81 -7.15 47.09
N ASN A 5 -15.33 -5.96 47.43
CA ASN A 5 -15.63 -4.89 46.45
C ASN A 5 -14.40 -4.50 45.59
N ARG A 6 -13.19 -4.77 46.11
CA ARG A 6 -11.90 -4.60 45.42
C ARG A 6 -11.69 -5.61 44.29
N GLU A 7 -12.07 -6.88 44.50
CA GLU A 7 -12.00 -7.93 43.48
C GLU A 7 -13.01 -7.69 42.35
N ARG A 8 -14.22 -7.19 42.66
CA ARG A 8 -15.17 -6.73 41.63
C ARG A 8 -14.63 -5.57 40.82
N SER A 9 -14.04 -4.55 41.46
CA SER A 9 -13.45 -3.42 40.71
C SER A 9 -12.27 -3.84 39.83
N ALA A 10 -11.49 -4.84 40.25
CA ALA A 10 -10.39 -5.38 39.45
C ALA A 10 -10.92 -6.16 38.25
N LEU A 11 -11.93 -7.00 38.42
CA LEU A 11 -12.62 -7.72 37.35
C LEU A 11 -13.30 -6.76 36.35
N ASP A 12 -13.93 -5.69 36.83
CA ASP A 12 -14.54 -4.67 35.98
C ASP A 12 -13.46 -3.90 35.20
N SER A 13 -12.34 -3.53 35.84
CA SER A 13 -11.20 -2.87 35.16
C SER A 13 -10.46 -3.76 34.16
N GLU A 14 -10.38 -5.06 34.44
CA GLU A 14 -9.75 -6.05 33.55
C GLU A 14 -10.67 -6.38 32.37
N SER A 15 -12.00 -6.31 32.57
CA SER A 15 -13.00 -6.38 31.51
C SER A 15 -13.00 -5.13 30.61
N ASP A 16 -12.73 -3.96 31.17
CA ASP A 16 -12.65 -2.66 30.47
C ASP A 16 -11.35 -2.51 29.63
N THR A 17 -10.33 -3.32 29.93
CA THR A 17 -9.08 -3.37 29.16
C THR A 17 -9.18 -4.27 27.90
N ARG A 18 -10.19 -5.16 27.84
CA ARG A 18 -10.43 -6.02 26.68
C ARG A 18 -11.36 -5.29 25.72
N LEU A 19 -10.80 -4.83 24.60
CA LEU A 19 -11.57 -4.19 23.54
C LEU A 19 -12.74 -5.11 23.14
N SER A 20 -13.94 -4.56 23.03
CA SER A 20 -15.10 -5.23 22.46
C SER A 20 -14.79 -5.70 21.02
N PRO A 21 -15.39 -6.79 20.53
CA PRO A 21 -15.25 -7.23 19.14
C PRO A 21 -15.44 -6.10 18.11
N ALA A 22 -16.37 -5.18 18.37
CA ALA A 22 -16.62 -3.99 17.54
C ALA A 22 -15.47 -2.98 17.58
N GLN A 23 -14.78 -2.84 18.72
CA GLN A 23 -13.62 -1.96 18.83
C GLN A 23 -12.39 -2.55 18.12
N TYR A 24 -12.19 -3.87 18.16
CA TYR A 24 -11.15 -4.54 17.38
C TYR A 24 -11.36 -4.36 15.87
N GLU A 25 -12.60 -4.52 15.41
CA GLU A 25 -12.98 -4.27 14.02
C GLU A 25 -12.64 -2.83 13.59
N ASP A 26 -13.06 -1.83 14.39
CA ASP A 26 -12.84 -0.42 14.10
C ASP A 26 -11.35 -0.07 14.00
N VAL A 27 -10.53 -0.59 14.92
CA VAL A 27 -9.07 -0.40 14.90
C VAL A 27 -8.47 -0.98 13.61
N VAL A 28 -8.84 -2.21 13.24
CA VAL A 28 -8.31 -2.86 12.03
C VAL A 28 -8.77 -2.14 10.77
N ARG A 29 -10.05 -1.75 10.68
CA ARG A 29 -10.57 -0.94 9.56
C ARG A 29 -9.83 0.39 9.44
N THR A 30 -9.57 1.07 10.56
CA THR A 30 -8.84 2.34 10.59
C THR A 30 -7.40 2.16 10.09
N MET A 31 -6.71 1.10 10.52
CA MET A 31 -5.36 0.78 10.04
C MET A 31 -5.35 0.50 8.53
N ILE A 32 -6.33 -0.27 8.03
CA ILE A 32 -6.50 -0.56 6.60
C ILE A 32 -6.73 0.72 5.80
N HIS A 33 -7.62 1.59 6.29
CA HIS A 33 -7.91 2.86 5.64
C HIS A 33 -6.66 3.72 5.51
N ARG A 34 -5.87 3.81 6.59
CA ARG A 34 -4.63 4.58 6.63
C ARG A 34 -3.59 4.06 5.62
N GLU A 35 -3.43 2.73 5.52
CA GLU A 35 -2.53 2.15 4.52
C GLU A 35 -2.99 2.45 3.09
N ASN A 36 -4.31 2.40 2.84
CA ASN A 36 -4.86 2.74 1.53
C ASN A 36 -4.63 4.23 1.17
N GLU A 37 -4.75 5.14 2.13
CA GLU A 37 -4.41 6.56 1.93
C GLU A 37 -2.93 6.75 1.59
N VAL A 38 -2.04 6.06 2.30
CA VAL A 38 -0.59 6.11 2.04
C VAL A 38 -0.27 5.58 0.64
N ILE A 39 -0.90 4.46 0.23
CA ILE A 39 -0.77 3.92 -1.13
C ILE A 39 -1.26 4.94 -2.17
N ASN A 40 -2.44 5.53 -1.97
CA ASN A 40 -3.01 6.51 -2.89
C ASN A 40 -2.10 7.74 -3.04
N HIS A 41 -1.59 8.28 -1.92
CA HIS A 41 -0.68 9.42 -1.95
C HIS A 41 0.62 9.12 -2.71
N ARG A 42 1.18 7.92 -2.49
CA ARG A 42 2.36 7.41 -3.20
C ARG A 42 2.14 7.29 -4.71
N VAL A 43 1.02 6.73 -5.13
CA VAL A 43 0.64 6.60 -6.55
C VAL A 43 0.43 7.97 -7.19
N ASN A 44 -0.20 8.91 -6.48
CA ASN A 44 -0.39 10.28 -6.97
C ASN A 44 0.94 10.99 -7.19
N TRP A 45 1.86 10.90 -6.22
CA TRP A 45 3.21 11.48 -6.37
C TRP A 45 4.00 10.84 -7.50
N LEU A 46 3.94 9.51 -7.64
CA LEU A 46 4.57 8.84 -8.78
C LEU A 46 4.03 9.38 -10.10
N THR A 47 2.71 9.42 -10.26
CA THR A 47 2.07 9.85 -11.51
C THR A 47 2.40 11.29 -11.84
N ALA A 48 2.42 12.19 -10.84
CA ALA A 48 2.78 13.59 -11.02
C ALA A 48 4.24 13.75 -11.48
N VAL A 49 5.19 13.09 -10.81
CA VAL A 49 6.61 13.15 -11.18
C VAL A 49 6.84 12.56 -12.57
N GLN A 50 6.24 11.40 -12.87
CA GLN A 50 6.36 10.77 -14.17
C GLN A 50 5.78 11.65 -15.29
N GLY A 51 4.62 12.28 -15.06
CA GLY A 51 4.03 13.23 -15.99
C GLY A 51 4.95 14.42 -16.28
N LEU A 52 5.60 14.98 -15.26
CA LEU A 52 6.57 16.06 -15.43
C LEU A 52 7.79 15.62 -16.25
N LEU A 53 8.32 14.42 -15.99
CA LEU A 53 9.45 13.88 -16.75
C LEU A 53 9.09 13.61 -18.22
N PHE A 54 7.89 13.10 -18.51
CA PHE A 54 7.41 12.94 -19.88
C PHE A 54 7.15 14.27 -20.58
N ALA A 55 6.68 15.29 -19.87
CA ALA A 55 6.56 16.63 -20.43
C ALA A 55 7.95 17.19 -20.81
N ALA A 56 8.95 17.04 -19.94
CA ALA A 56 10.33 17.43 -20.22
C ALA A 56 10.91 16.68 -21.43
N LEU A 57 10.62 15.38 -21.56
CA LEU A 57 10.97 14.56 -22.73
C LEU A 57 10.30 15.10 -24.01
N GLY A 58 9.02 15.44 -23.94
CA GLY A 58 8.30 16.02 -25.08
C GLY A 58 8.93 17.33 -25.58
N PHE A 59 9.38 18.19 -24.66
CA PHE A 59 10.07 19.44 -25.01
C PHE A 59 11.48 19.24 -25.57
N SER A 60 12.15 18.15 -25.24
CA SER A 60 13.49 17.84 -25.77
C SER A 60 13.42 17.02 -27.06
N TRP A 61 12.27 16.44 -27.39
CA TRP A 61 12.12 15.55 -28.54
C TRP A 61 12.51 16.23 -29.88
N GLY A 62 13.39 15.57 -30.64
CA GLY A 62 13.82 16.04 -31.96
C GLY A 62 14.88 17.16 -31.96
N LYS A 63 15.30 17.65 -30.79
CA LYS A 63 16.44 18.58 -30.69
C LYS A 63 17.77 17.81 -30.86
N VAL A 64 18.76 18.44 -31.49
CA VAL A 64 20.09 17.86 -31.71
C VAL A 64 20.94 18.00 -30.43
N GLY A 65 21.67 16.95 -30.04
CA GLY A 65 22.61 17.00 -28.93
C GLY A 65 21.98 16.87 -27.53
N VAL A 66 20.72 16.45 -27.45
CA VAL A 66 19.98 16.26 -26.19
C VAL A 66 19.94 14.81 -25.71
N GLU A 67 20.62 13.90 -26.41
CA GLU A 67 20.65 12.47 -26.10
C GLU A 67 21.10 12.20 -24.65
N PRO A 68 22.17 12.84 -24.12
CA PRO A 68 22.55 12.66 -22.71
C PRO A 68 21.48 13.13 -21.72
N PHE A 69 20.73 14.17 -22.08
CA PHE A 69 19.63 14.67 -21.25
C PHE A 69 18.44 13.68 -21.25
N VAL A 70 18.13 13.06 -22.40
CA VAL A 70 17.11 12.02 -22.48
C VAL A 70 17.49 10.80 -21.64
N VAL A 71 18.76 10.35 -21.71
CA VAL A 71 19.26 9.26 -20.87
C VAL A 71 19.13 9.61 -19.38
N LEU A 72 19.45 10.84 -18.99
CA LEU A 72 19.27 11.31 -17.62
C LEU A 72 17.79 11.22 -17.17
N LEU A 73 16.85 11.67 -18.01
CA LEU A 73 15.42 11.57 -17.73
C LEU A 73 14.98 10.10 -17.57
N CYS A 74 15.46 9.19 -18.43
CA CYS A 74 15.21 7.75 -18.30
C CYS A 74 15.71 7.20 -16.96
N CYS A 75 16.96 7.53 -16.59
CA CYS A 75 17.55 7.08 -15.32
C CYS A 75 16.73 7.56 -14.11
N VAL A 76 16.32 8.84 -14.09
CA VAL A 76 15.49 9.40 -13.02
C VAL A 76 14.11 8.74 -13.00
N GLY A 77 13.47 8.60 -14.16
CA GLY A 77 12.14 7.99 -14.31
C GLY A 77 12.10 6.53 -13.84
N ILE A 78 13.08 5.73 -14.23
CA ILE A 78 13.22 4.32 -13.80
C ILE A 78 13.49 4.27 -12.29
N SER A 79 14.42 5.07 -11.78
CA SER A 79 14.77 5.08 -10.35
C SER A 79 13.57 5.43 -9.48
N MET A 80 12.81 6.47 -9.83
CA MET A 80 11.60 6.86 -9.11
C MET A 80 10.53 5.77 -9.14
N ALA A 81 10.32 5.12 -10.29
CA ALA A 81 9.38 4.02 -10.40
C ALA A 81 9.81 2.80 -9.57
N LEU A 82 11.10 2.46 -9.54
CA LEU A 82 11.63 1.37 -8.71
C LEU A 82 11.47 1.65 -7.20
N ILE A 83 11.81 2.86 -6.76
CA ILE A 83 11.62 3.27 -5.36
C ILE A 83 10.15 3.15 -4.97
N MET A 84 9.24 3.60 -5.84
CA MET A 84 7.82 3.53 -5.57
C MET A 84 7.29 2.09 -5.59
N LEU A 85 7.80 1.24 -6.49
CA LEU A 85 7.46 -0.18 -6.54
C LEU A 85 7.79 -0.87 -5.22
N LEU A 86 8.99 -0.63 -4.67
CA LEU A 86 9.40 -1.17 -3.38
C LEU A 86 8.52 -0.67 -2.23
N ALA A 87 8.19 0.62 -2.22
CA ALA A 87 7.31 1.22 -1.21
C ALA A 87 5.89 0.62 -1.25
N LEU A 88 5.32 0.45 -2.44
CA LEU A 88 4.00 -0.17 -2.62
C LEU A 88 4.00 -1.66 -2.26
N HIS A 89 5.07 -2.37 -2.58
CA HIS A 89 5.24 -3.76 -2.17
C HIS A 89 5.29 -3.90 -0.64
N ALA A 90 6.03 -3.03 0.04
CA ALA A 90 6.07 -3.01 1.51
C ALA A 90 4.70 -2.71 2.13
N ALA A 91 3.94 -1.75 1.59
CA ALA A 91 2.59 -1.43 2.06
C ALA A 91 1.62 -2.62 1.86
N THR A 92 1.71 -3.29 0.71
CA THR A 92 0.90 -4.49 0.41
C THR A 92 1.22 -5.62 1.40
N GLN A 93 2.49 -5.79 1.78
CA GLN A 93 2.87 -6.76 2.81
C GLN A 93 2.35 -6.39 4.20
N ALA A 94 2.35 -5.12 4.58
CA ALA A 94 1.79 -4.66 5.85
C ALA A 94 0.29 -4.95 5.93
N MET A 95 -0.46 -4.59 4.88
CA MET A 95 -1.88 -4.88 4.72
C MET A 95 -2.20 -6.38 4.84
N LYS A 96 -1.39 -7.20 4.19
CA LYS A 96 -1.51 -8.66 4.24
C LYS A 96 -1.26 -9.21 5.64
N ARG A 97 -0.23 -8.72 6.35
CA ARG A 97 0.05 -9.13 7.73
C ARG A 97 -1.11 -8.75 8.66
N LEU A 98 -1.71 -7.58 8.44
CA LEU A 98 -2.86 -7.13 9.21
C LEU A 98 -4.09 -8.02 8.97
N TYR A 99 -4.34 -8.42 7.72
CA TYR A 99 -5.40 -9.37 7.39
C TYR A 99 -5.14 -10.75 7.99
N GLU A 100 -3.93 -11.30 7.84
CA GLU A 100 -3.55 -12.58 8.43
C GLU A 100 -3.67 -12.55 9.97
N TRP A 101 -3.35 -11.42 10.60
CA TRP A 101 -3.57 -11.21 12.03
C TRP A 101 -5.06 -11.20 12.39
N TRP A 102 -5.90 -10.50 11.62
CA TRP A 102 -7.34 -10.46 11.82
C TRP A 102 -7.97 -11.86 11.76
N GLU A 103 -7.65 -12.65 10.72
CA GLU A 103 -8.19 -14.01 10.57
C GLU A 103 -7.88 -14.94 11.75
N VAL A 104 -6.73 -14.74 12.42
CA VAL A 104 -6.32 -15.54 13.59
C VAL A 104 -6.91 -15.01 14.89
N ASN A 105 -7.09 -13.70 15.03
CA ASN A 105 -7.49 -13.04 16.28
C ASN A 105 -8.96 -12.62 16.29
N LYS A 106 -9.71 -12.90 15.22
CA LYS A 106 -11.13 -12.62 15.11
C LYS A 106 -11.91 -13.32 16.23
N PRO A 107 -12.72 -12.60 17.03
CA PRO A 107 -13.57 -13.21 18.06
C PRO A 107 -14.51 -14.26 17.46
N SER A 108 -14.68 -15.40 18.14
CA SER A 108 -15.49 -16.52 17.65
C SER A 108 -16.99 -16.21 17.57
N ASP A 109 -17.44 -15.20 18.31
CA ASP A 109 -18.79 -14.67 18.35
C ASP A 109 -19.01 -13.49 17.36
N TYR A 110 -18.00 -13.10 16.60
CA TYR A 110 -18.10 -12.01 15.64
C TYR A 110 -18.97 -12.40 14.42
N ALA A 111 -20.11 -11.74 14.29
CA ALA A 111 -21.05 -11.88 13.17
C ALA A 111 -21.05 -10.68 12.19
N GLY A 112 -20.11 -9.74 12.36
CA GLY A 112 -20.01 -8.53 11.53
C GLY A 112 -19.42 -8.77 10.13
N PRO A 113 -19.47 -7.75 9.25
CA PRO A 113 -18.83 -7.80 7.94
C PRO A 113 -17.31 -7.93 8.06
N ASP A 114 -16.65 -8.52 7.06
CA ASP A 114 -15.20 -8.62 7.09
C ASP A 114 -14.53 -7.24 6.96
N VAL A 115 -13.30 -7.12 7.46
CA VAL A 115 -12.53 -5.86 7.47
C VAL A 115 -11.94 -5.51 6.10
N ILE A 116 -11.83 -6.49 5.20
CA ILE A 116 -11.40 -6.30 3.80
C ILE A 116 -12.49 -6.84 2.85
N GLY A 117 -12.94 -5.99 1.92
CA GLY A 117 -14.07 -6.31 1.03
C GLY A 117 -13.76 -7.36 -0.06
N LEU A 118 -12.49 -7.61 -0.36
CA LEU A 118 -12.07 -8.72 -1.21
C LEU A 118 -11.19 -9.64 -0.36
N PRO A 119 -11.63 -10.86 0.00
CA PRO A 119 -10.72 -11.81 0.63
C PRO A 119 -9.58 -11.98 -0.35
N LEU A 120 -8.36 -11.61 0.06
CA LEU A 120 -7.17 -11.64 -0.78
C LEU A 120 -7.20 -12.96 -1.54
N LEU A 121 -7.53 -12.89 -2.84
CA LEU A 121 -7.87 -14.02 -3.70
C LEU A 121 -6.95 -15.20 -3.36
N LYS A 122 -7.52 -16.39 -3.13
CA LYS A 122 -6.81 -17.61 -2.66
C LYS A 122 -5.50 -17.92 -3.41
N SER A 123 -5.33 -17.38 -4.61
CA SER A 123 -4.09 -17.42 -5.39
C SER A 123 -2.98 -16.56 -4.78
N LYS A 124 -1.80 -17.16 -4.56
CA LYS A 124 -0.58 -16.47 -4.14
C LYS A 124 -0.21 -15.28 -5.05
N LEU A 125 -0.58 -15.34 -6.34
CA LEU A 125 -0.29 -14.29 -7.32
C LEU A 125 -1.11 -13.03 -7.04
N SER A 126 -2.43 -13.14 -6.92
CA SER A 126 -3.30 -12.01 -6.60
C SER A 126 -3.10 -11.48 -5.19
N ARG A 127 -2.57 -12.31 -4.27
CA ARG A 127 -2.18 -11.88 -2.92
C ARG A 127 -0.97 -10.93 -2.91
N ASN A 128 -0.12 -11.00 -3.93
CA ASN A 128 1.08 -10.18 -4.05
C ASN A 128 0.96 -9.08 -5.12
N PHE A 129 0.08 -9.23 -6.11
CA PHE A 129 -0.11 -8.27 -7.21
C PHE A 129 -1.44 -7.53 -7.06
N GLY A 130 -1.45 -6.50 -6.20
CA GLY A 130 -2.53 -5.51 -6.22
C GLY A 130 -2.49 -4.66 -7.51
N PRO A 131 -3.63 -4.13 -8.01
CA PRO A 131 -3.69 -3.32 -9.23
C PRO A 131 -2.68 -2.15 -9.25
N TRP A 132 -2.44 -1.54 -8.09
CA TRP A 132 -1.49 -0.43 -7.89
C TRP A 132 -0.02 -0.78 -8.19
N ILE A 133 0.38 -2.05 -8.11
CA ILE A 133 1.76 -2.48 -8.41
C ILE A 133 2.05 -2.43 -9.91
N PHE A 134 1.03 -2.50 -10.76
CA PHE A 134 1.20 -2.41 -12.21
C PHE A 134 1.58 -1.00 -12.67
N ILE A 135 1.19 0.05 -11.92
CA ILE A 135 1.46 1.44 -12.32
C ILE A 135 2.98 1.73 -12.39
N PRO A 136 3.80 1.46 -11.36
CA PRO A 136 5.26 1.61 -11.49
C PRO A 136 5.88 0.76 -12.59
N ILE A 137 5.41 -0.48 -12.78
CA ILE A 137 5.93 -1.39 -13.81
C ILE A 137 5.70 -0.80 -15.20
N LEU A 138 4.50 -0.27 -15.46
CA LEU A 138 4.19 0.39 -16.73
C LEU A 138 5.14 1.57 -17.00
N PHE A 139 5.44 2.38 -15.99
CA PHE A 139 6.41 3.48 -16.14
C PHE A 139 7.83 2.99 -16.39
N ILE A 140 8.29 1.94 -15.70
CA ILE A 140 9.61 1.33 -15.95
C ILE A 140 9.71 0.87 -17.40
N VAL A 141 8.70 0.15 -17.89
CA VAL A 141 8.65 -0.33 -19.28
C VAL A 141 8.64 0.85 -20.26
N ALA A 142 7.85 1.88 -20.00
CA ALA A 142 7.81 3.09 -20.84
C ALA A 142 9.19 3.75 -20.96
N TRP A 143 9.94 3.90 -19.85
CA TRP A 143 11.28 4.47 -19.89
C TRP A 143 12.30 3.58 -20.58
N PHE A 144 12.20 2.25 -20.45
CA PHE A 144 13.06 1.34 -21.22
C PHE A 144 12.82 1.46 -22.72
N ILE A 145 11.56 1.64 -23.15
CA ILE A 145 11.23 1.88 -24.56
C ILE A 145 11.85 3.22 -25.02
N VAL A 146 11.71 4.28 -24.24
CA VAL A 146 12.31 5.60 -24.57
C VAL A 146 13.83 5.50 -24.66
N TRP A 147 14.46 4.83 -23.70
CA TRP A 147 15.90 4.58 -23.72
C TRP A 147 16.28 3.81 -24.99
N TYR A 148 15.60 2.71 -25.31
CA TYR A 148 15.91 1.94 -26.53
C TYR A 148 15.80 2.75 -27.83
N ILE A 149 14.91 3.75 -27.89
CA ILE A 149 14.72 4.60 -29.07
C ILE A 149 15.79 5.72 -29.18
N LYS A 150 16.30 6.22 -28.04
CA LYS A 150 17.11 7.45 -27.97
C LYS A 150 18.50 7.28 -27.37
N GLY A 151 18.81 6.15 -26.75
CA GLY A 151 20.16 5.78 -26.30
C GLY A 151 20.87 4.95 -27.33
#